data_AF-A0AAE0AH54-F1
#
_entry.id   AF-A0AAE0AH54-F1
#
_cell.length_a   1.000
_cell.length_b   1.000
_cell.length_c   1.000
_cell.angle_alpha   90.00
_cell.angle_beta   90.00
_cell.angle_gamma   90.00
#
_symmetry.space_group_name_H-M   'P 1'
#
loop_
_entity.id
_entity.type
_entity.pdbx_description
1 polymer ?
#
loop_
_entity_poly.entity_id
_entity_poly.type
_entity_poly.pdbx_seq_one_letter_code
_entity_poly.pdbx_strand_id
1 'polypeptide(L)'
;MAFRGREMMKKLVKKVGGESNLAPGVKESLKKCVPDSKIVMNRAKRGLFAGKHIQFGNRISEDGGNKSRRFWKPNVQDKRLFSYILDRHIRVKVTTHALRCIDKAGGIDEYLLKTPYHKMDTEMGLSWKTKIEKLYAELGQMEVVFFSPEDESKFEQGFKDLKLAERAARREARRQMYGGSSKQTQIEEGSGVADEETAWLKDGDSRPDALHPGQLVFNF
;
A
#
# COMPACT_ATOMS: atom_id res chain seq x y z
N MET A 1 30.12 4.38 8.82
CA MET A 1 30.65 3.06 9.26
C MET A 1 29.51 2.05 9.22
N ALA A 2 29.46 1.13 8.25
CA ALA A 2 28.29 0.26 8.10
C ALA A 2 28.64 -1.12 7.53
N PHE A 3 29.28 -1.99 8.32
CA PHE A 3 29.02 -3.44 8.28
C PHE A 3 29.54 -4.25 9.49
N ARG A 4 29.38 -3.74 10.73
CA ARG A 4 29.49 -4.62 11.90
C ARG A 4 28.42 -5.73 11.88
N GLY A 5 27.25 -5.52 11.27
CA GLY A 5 26.11 -6.45 11.28
C GLY A 5 26.44 -7.90 10.92
N ARG A 6 27.03 -8.18 9.75
CA ARG A 6 27.39 -9.56 9.36
C ARG A 6 28.49 -10.18 10.21
N GLU A 7 29.45 -9.39 10.67
CA GLU A 7 30.48 -9.87 11.60
C GLU A 7 29.92 -10.16 13.00
N MET A 8 28.99 -9.33 13.48
CA MET A 8 28.23 -9.55 14.71
C MET A 8 27.37 -10.80 14.58
N MET A 9 26.66 -11.00 13.46
CA MET A 9 25.91 -12.23 13.18
C MET A 9 26.81 -13.46 13.21
N LYS A 10 27.96 -13.42 12.53
CA LYS A 10 28.96 -14.52 12.56
C LYS A 10 29.49 -14.77 13.97
N LYS A 11 29.75 -13.72 14.76
CA LYS A 11 30.17 -13.83 16.16
C LYS A 11 29.06 -14.41 17.05
N LEU A 12 27.80 -14.02 16.86
CA LEU A 12 26.65 -14.55 17.58
C LEU A 12 26.41 -16.02 17.24
N VAL A 13 26.37 -16.39 15.96
CA VAL A 13 26.24 -17.80 15.51
C VAL A 13 27.41 -18.64 16.04
N LYS A 14 28.64 -18.11 16.03
CA LYS A 14 29.80 -18.79 16.64
C LYS A 14 29.64 -18.95 18.16
N LYS A 15 29.08 -17.95 18.87
CA LYS A 15 28.82 -17.99 20.33
C LYS A 15 27.70 -18.98 20.70
N VAL A 16 26.74 -19.22 19.81
CA VAL A 16 25.66 -20.23 19.96
C VAL A 16 26.15 -21.66 19.60
N GLY A 17 27.43 -21.82 19.23
CA GLY A 17 28.03 -23.12 18.91
C GLY A 17 27.87 -23.55 17.44
N GLY A 18 27.55 -22.62 16.54
CA GLY A 18 27.46 -22.85 15.10
C GLY A 18 26.03 -23.03 14.58
N GLU A 19 25.91 -23.21 13.26
CA GLU A 19 24.59 -23.28 12.59
C GLU A 19 23.84 -24.61 12.80
N SER A 20 24.40 -25.56 13.54
CA SER A 20 23.78 -26.85 13.89
C SER A 20 22.88 -26.76 15.12
N ASN A 21 23.19 -25.85 16.05
CA ASN A 21 22.50 -25.70 17.33
C ASN A 21 21.29 -24.75 17.24
N LEU A 22 21.11 -24.09 16.10
CA LEU A 22 19.96 -23.24 15.82
C LEU A 22 18.79 -24.09 15.35
N ALA A 23 17.62 -23.94 16.00
CA ALA A 23 16.38 -24.54 15.56
C ALA A 23 16.10 -24.19 14.07
N PRO A 24 15.58 -25.12 13.25
CA PRO A 24 15.52 -24.97 11.80
C PRO A 24 14.77 -23.70 11.35
N GLY A 25 13.64 -23.38 11.98
CA GLY A 25 12.89 -22.14 11.69
C GLY A 25 13.66 -20.86 12.00
N VAL A 26 14.51 -20.85 13.04
CA VAL A 26 15.39 -19.71 13.38
C VAL A 26 16.53 -19.59 12.37
N LYS A 27 17.07 -20.72 11.89
CA LYS A 27 18.08 -20.74 10.83
C LYS A 27 17.54 -20.19 9.50
N GLU A 28 16.29 -20.48 9.18
CA GLU A 28 15.61 -19.95 7.99
C GLU A 28 15.27 -18.46 8.09
N SER A 29 14.78 -17.99 9.24
CA SER A 29 14.54 -16.55 9.45
C SER A 29 15.84 -15.75 9.39
N LEU A 30 16.93 -16.27 9.97
CA LEU A 30 18.27 -15.68 9.89
C LEU A 30 18.72 -15.49 8.44
N LYS A 31 18.55 -16.51 7.59
CA LYS A 31 18.88 -16.45 6.15
C LYS A 31 18.05 -15.43 5.37
N LYS A 32 16.78 -15.20 5.76
CA LYS A 32 15.91 -14.21 5.10
C LYS A 32 16.34 -12.76 5.41
N CYS A 33 16.86 -12.52 6.62
CA CYS A 33 17.28 -11.21 7.10
C CYS A 33 18.73 -10.83 6.74
N VAL A 34 19.61 -11.80 6.51
CA VAL A 34 21.02 -11.55 6.15
C VAL A 34 21.20 -11.48 4.62
N PRO A 35 21.88 -10.45 4.07
CA PRO A 35 22.16 -10.36 2.65
C PRO A 35 23.21 -11.39 2.23
N ASP A 36 22.85 -12.26 1.28
CA ASP A 36 23.64 -13.43 0.87
C ASP A 36 24.70 -13.07 -0.18
N SER A 37 25.47 -12.00 0.09
CA SER A 37 26.23 -11.31 -0.95
C SER A 37 27.55 -11.98 -1.32
N LYS A 38 27.48 -12.95 -2.24
CA LYS A 38 28.64 -13.51 -2.96
C LYS A 38 29.14 -12.55 -4.06
N ILE A 39 29.34 -11.27 -3.71
CA ILE A 39 29.82 -10.25 -4.65
C ILE A 39 31.31 -10.49 -4.97
N VAL A 40 31.56 -10.99 -6.18
CA VAL A 40 32.93 -11.17 -6.70
C VAL A 40 33.55 -9.84 -7.14
N MET A 41 32.74 -8.85 -7.58
CA MET A 41 33.27 -7.58 -8.13
C MET A 41 33.08 -6.37 -7.21
N ASN A 42 34.17 -5.67 -6.90
CA ASN A 42 34.11 -4.43 -6.10
C ASN A 42 33.24 -3.32 -6.73
N ARG A 43 33.00 -3.36 -8.05
CA ARG A 43 32.09 -2.42 -8.74
C ARG A 43 30.62 -2.60 -8.33
N ALA A 44 30.20 -3.83 -8.02
CA ALA A 44 28.81 -4.10 -7.61
C ALA A 44 28.52 -3.61 -6.19
N LYS A 45 29.52 -3.57 -5.30
CA LYS A 45 29.40 -2.98 -3.95
C LYS A 45 29.03 -1.48 -3.95
N ARG A 46 29.20 -0.80 -5.08
CA ARG A 46 28.96 0.65 -5.27
C ARG A 46 27.78 0.96 -6.22
N GLY A 47 27.03 -0.05 -6.65
CA GLY A 47 25.96 0.11 -7.65
C GLY A 47 24.83 -0.91 -7.50
N LEU A 48 23.84 -0.82 -8.37
CA LEU A 48 22.65 -1.69 -8.35
C LEU A 48 22.74 -2.73 -9.46
N PHE A 49 23.13 -3.95 -9.07
CA PHE A 49 23.40 -5.03 -10.02
C PHE A 49 22.31 -6.12 -10.06
N ALA A 50 21.43 -6.17 -9.04
CA ALA A 50 20.32 -7.14 -8.92
C ALA A 50 20.76 -8.60 -9.17
N GLY A 51 21.69 -9.11 -8.37
CA GLY A 51 22.24 -10.47 -8.51
C GLY A 51 23.08 -10.74 -9.77
N LYS A 52 23.21 -9.80 -10.71
CA LYS A 52 24.01 -10.01 -11.93
C LYS A 52 25.49 -9.83 -11.63
N HIS A 53 26.26 -10.90 -11.82
CA HIS A 53 27.70 -10.91 -11.60
C HIS A 53 28.49 -11.26 -12.86
N ILE A 54 29.82 -11.08 -12.81
CA ILE A 54 30.70 -11.55 -13.87
C ILE A 54 30.70 -13.07 -13.82
N GLN A 55 30.33 -13.70 -14.93
CA GLN A 55 30.46 -15.15 -15.09
C GLN A 55 31.84 -15.45 -15.66
N PHE A 56 32.47 -16.50 -15.14
CA PHE A 56 33.76 -17.02 -15.61
C PHE A 56 33.54 -18.39 -16.22
N GLY A 57 34.26 -18.71 -17.29
CA GLY A 57 34.14 -20.00 -17.96
C GLY A 57 35.02 -20.06 -19.20
N ASN A 58 34.63 -20.89 -20.16
CA ASN A 58 35.43 -21.16 -21.35
C ASN A 58 34.63 -20.81 -22.62
N ARG A 59 35.33 -20.38 -23.67
CA ARG A 59 34.90 -20.56 -25.07
C ARG A 59 35.40 -21.94 -25.49
N ILE A 60 34.53 -22.74 -26.07
CA ILE A 60 34.87 -24.02 -26.70
C ILE A 60 34.90 -23.75 -28.21
N SER A 61 35.92 -24.24 -28.92
CA SER A 61 35.91 -24.21 -30.40
C SER A 61 34.92 -25.24 -30.93
N GLU A 62 34.20 -24.89 -31.98
CA GLU A 62 33.17 -25.72 -32.61
C GLU A 62 33.72 -27.07 -33.09
N ASP A 63 34.80 -27.06 -33.88
CA ASP A 63 35.33 -28.27 -34.52
C ASP A 63 36.27 -29.09 -33.62
N GLY A 64 37.09 -28.41 -32.82
CA GLY A 64 38.23 -29.02 -32.11
C GLY A 64 38.10 -29.17 -30.59
N GLY A 65 36.96 -28.80 -29.99
CA GLY A 65 36.75 -28.88 -28.53
C GLY A 65 37.70 -28.04 -27.64
N ASN A 66 38.59 -27.23 -28.23
CA ASN A 66 39.62 -26.45 -27.56
C ASN A 66 39.02 -25.41 -26.62
N LYS A 67 39.52 -25.35 -25.38
CA LYS A 67 38.96 -24.56 -24.27
C LYS A 67 39.79 -23.30 -23.99
N SER A 68 39.38 -22.15 -24.51
CA SER A 68 39.98 -20.84 -24.15
C SER A 68 39.24 -20.21 -22.97
N ARG A 69 39.94 -19.68 -21.97
CA ARG A 69 39.28 -18.96 -20.85
C ARG A 69 38.62 -17.66 -21.33
N ARG A 70 37.40 -17.38 -20.84
CA ARG A 70 36.70 -16.10 -21.05
C ARG A 70 35.87 -15.70 -19.82
N PHE A 71 35.45 -14.43 -19.80
CA PHE A 71 34.48 -13.91 -18.84
C PHE A 71 33.32 -13.22 -19.58
N TRP A 72 32.15 -13.21 -18.96
CA TRP A 72 30.99 -12.44 -19.42
C TRP A 72 30.74 -11.31 -18.42
N LYS A 73 30.83 -10.06 -18.88
CA LYS A 73 30.52 -8.86 -18.09
C LYS A 73 29.02 -8.55 -18.20
N PRO A 74 28.32 -8.22 -17.10
CA PRO A 74 26.95 -7.71 -17.22
C PRO A 74 26.94 -6.34 -17.90
N ASN A 75 25.85 -6.02 -18.61
CA ASN A 75 25.62 -4.70 -19.19
C ASN A 75 25.27 -3.72 -18.05
N VAL A 76 26.12 -2.70 -17.86
CA VAL A 76 26.06 -1.70 -16.77
C VAL A 76 26.10 -0.31 -17.38
N GLN A 77 25.15 0.54 -16.98
CA GLN A 77 24.99 1.91 -17.45
C GLN A 77 25.05 2.89 -16.27
N ASP A 78 25.63 4.08 -16.45
CA ASP A 78 25.50 5.18 -15.49
C ASP A 78 24.20 5.94 -15.79
N LYS A 79 23.29 6.02 -14.82
CA LYS A 79 21.98 6.64 -14.99
C LYS A 79 21.63 7.52 -13.79
N ARG A 80 20.86 8.57 -14.06
CA ARG A 80 20.19 9.40 -13.06
C ARG A 80 18.80 8.82 -12.85
N LEU A 81 18.51 8.33 -11.64
CA LEU A 81 17.18 7.90 -11.24
C LEU A 81 16.61 8.95 -10.28
N PHE A 82 15.34 9.32 -10.45
CA PHE A 82 14.66 10.19 -9.50
C PHE A 82 14.16 9.36 -8.31
N SER A 83 14.38 9.86 -7.10
CA SER A 83 13.83 9.31 -5.84
C SER A 83 12.79 10.31 -5.35
N TYR A 84 11.53 9.86 -5.23
CA TYR A 84 10.41 10.69 -4.83
C TYR A 84 10.54 11.12 -3.37
N ILE A 85 10.94 10.20 -2.48
CA ILE A 85 11.03 10.50 -1.04
C ILE A 85 12.25 11.34 -0.65
N LEU A 86 13.26 11.41 -1.53
CA LEU A 86 14.43 12.26 -1.34
C LEU A 86 14.39 13.54 -2.22
N ASP A 87 13.30 13.73 -2.97
CA ASP A 87 13.06 14.78 -3.96
C ASP A 87 14.32 15.15 -4.79
N ARG A 88 15.01 14.13 -5.29
CA ARG A 88 16.30 14.33 -5.98
C ARG A 88 16.70 13.22 -6.92
N HIS A 89 17.51 13.59 -7.91
CA HIS A 89 18.17 12.64 -8.78
C HIS A 89 19.40 12.01 -8.11
N ILE A 90 19.42 10.69 -8.07
CA ILE A 90 20.54 9.86 -7.62
C ILE A 90 21.29 9.33 -8.85
N ARG A 91 22.60 9.55 -8.92
CA ARG A 91 23.47 8.96 -9.95
C ARG A 91 23.98 7.59 -9.50
N VAL A 92 23.70 6.57 -10.30
CA VAL A 92 24.09 5.18 -10.02
C VAL A 92 24.52 4.42 -11.27
N LYS A 93 25.48 3.52 -11.07
CA LYS A 93 25.77 2.45 -12.01
C LYS A 93 24.79 1.31 -11.79
N VAL A 94 23.93 1.08 -12.79
CA VAL A 94 22.80 0.14 -12.73
C VAL A 94 22.93 -0.86 -13.88
N THR A 95 22.60 -2.14 -13.64
CA THR A 95 22.51 -3.11 -14.74
C THR A 95 21.22 -2.93 -15.53
N THR A 96 21.19 -3.27 -16.81
CA THR A 96 19.94 -3.21 -17.61
C THR A 96 18.82 -4.09 -17.02
N HIS A 97 19.17 -5.18 -16.35
CA HIS A 97 18.23 -5.99 -15.58
C HIS A 97 17.67 -5.24 -14.36
N ALA A 98 18.51 -4.55 -13.59
CA ALA A 98 18.07 -3.77 -12.45
C ALA A 98 17.19 -2.58 -12.88
N LEU A 99 17.50 -1.90 -14.00
CA LEU A 99 16.61 -0.89 -14.59
C LEU A 99 15.21 -1.46 -14.86
N ARG A 100 15.10 -2.56 -15.61
CA ARG A 100 13.79 -3.20 -15.87
C ARG A 100 13.04 -3.62 -14.60
N CYS A 101 13.76 -3.98 -13.54
CA CYS A 101 13.15 -4.28 -12.23
C CYS A 101 12.69 -3.02 -11.48
N ILE A 102 13.37 -1.89 -11.64
CA ILE A 102 12.98 -0.57 -11.12
C ILE A 102 11.73 -0.07 -11.85
N ASP A 103 11.72 -0.16 -13.19
CA ASP A 103 10.58 0.23 -14.02
C ASP A 103 9.34 -0.61 -13.67
N LYS A 104 9.49 -1.94 -13.54
CA LYS A 104 8.42 -2.84 -13.08
C LYS A 104 7.97 -2.54 -11.64
N ALA A 105 8.83 -1.97 -10.82
CA ALA A 105 8.51 -1.65 -9.43
C ALA A 105 7.81 -0.29 -9.26
N GLY A 106 7.79 0.59 -10.28
CA GLY A 106 7.22 1.95 -10.20
C GLY A 106 8.23 3.06 -9.89
N GLY A 107 9.48 2.70 -9.57
CA GLY A 107 10.53 3.67 -9.21
C GLY A 107 11.61 3.07 -8.33
N ILE A 108 12.65 3.86 -8.04
CA ILE A 108 13.80 3.40 -7.24
C ILE A 108 13.44 3.13 -5.78
N ASP A 109 12.59 3.98 -5.20
CA ASP A 109 12.19 3.86 -3.79
C ASP A 109 11.31 2.62 -3.58
N GLU A 110 10.29 2.44 -4.42
CA GLU A 110 9.46 1.24 -4.45
C GLU A 110 10.27 -0.03 -4.73
N TYR A 111 11.26 0.02 -5.62
CA TYR A 111 12.17 -1.11 -5.86
C TYR A 111 12.95 -1.50 -4.59
N LEU A 112 13.47 -0.52 -3.84
CA LEU A 112 14.22 -0.77 -2.60
C LEU A 112 13.32 -1.31 -1.48
N LEU A 113 12.09 -0.79 -1.36
CA LEU A 113 11.09 -1.31 -0.41
C LEU A 113 10.66 -2.74 -0.76
N LYS A 114 10.27 -3.00 -2.02
CA LYS A 114 9.79 -4.32 -2.50
C LYS A 114 10.90 -5.37 -2.53
N THR A 115 12.17 -5.00 -2.65
CA THR A 115 13.28 -5.97 -2.69
C THR A 115 13.60 -6.52 -1.29
N PRO A 116 13.57 -7.85 -1.07
CA PRO A 116 13.85 -8.43 0.25
C PRO A 116 15.34 -8.38 0.59
N TYR A 117 15.65 -8.34 1.88
CA TYR A 117 17.00 -8.21 2.42
C TYR A 117 18.01 -9.24 1.87
N HIS A 118 17.61 -10.50 1.67
CA HIS A 118 18.48 -11.53 1.08
C HIS A 118 18.88 -11.26 -0.39
N LYS A 119 18.09 -10.51 -1.18
CA LYS A 119 18.40 -10.12 -2.59
C LYS A 119 19.13 -8.78 -2.69
N MET A 120 19.30 -8.06 -1.58
CA MET A 120 20.04 -6.81 -1.53
C MET A 120 21.54 -7.11 -1.35
N ASP A 121 22.21 -7.44 -2.46
CA ASP A 121 23.65 -7.77 -2.44
C ASP A 121 24.50 -6.60 -1.91
N THR A 122 24.09 -5.36 -2.25
CA THR A 122 24.87 -4.13 -2.12
C THR A 122 24.66 -3.45 -0.78
N GLU A 123 25.76 -3.15 -0.07
CA GLU A 123 25.76 -2.43 1.22
C GLU A 123 25.12 -1.04 1.13
N MET A 124 25.40 -0.31 0.04
CA MET A 124 24.75 0.95 -0.29
C MET A 124 23.23 0.79 -0.46
N GLY A 125 22.75 -0.29 -1.10
CA GLY A 125 21.32 -0.55 -1.28
C GLY A 125 20.60 -0.78 0.05
N LEU A 126 21.23 -1.51 0.97
CA LEU A 126 20.72 -1.69 2.34
C LEU A 126 20.64 -0.37 3.10
N SER A 127 21.68 0.47 3.02
CA SER A 127 21.68 1.79 3.69
C SER A 127 20.63 2.75 3.12
N TRP A 128 20.31 2.63 1.83
CA TRP A 128 19.25 3.42 1.21
C TRP A 128 17.88 2.90 1.60
N LYS A 129 17.69 1.57 1.63
CA LYS A 129 16.45 0.95 2.12
C LYS A 129 16.13 1.41 3.54
N THR A 130 17.07 1.31 4.49
CA THR A 130 16.83 1.75 5.87
C THR A 130 16.58 3.26 5.99
N LYS A 131 17.22 4.08 5.13
CA LYS A 131 16.95 5.53 5.09
C LYS A 131 15.53 5.82 4.56
N ILE A 132 15.13 5.13 3.50
CA ILE A 132 13.82 5.29 2.86
C ILE A 132 12.70 4.80 3.79
N GLU A 133 12.86 3.64 4.42
CA GLU A 133 11.92 3.12 5.44
C GLU A 133 11.75 4.12 6.60
N LYS A 134 12.84 4.73 7.10
CA LYS A 134 12.75 5.77 8.14
C LYS A 134 11.98 7.01 7.67
N LEU A 135 12.26 7.51 6.48
CA LEU A 135 11.56 8.67 5.92
C LEU A 135 10.07 8.37 5.66
N TYR A 136 9.72 7.16 5.23
CA TYR A 136 8.31 6.76 5.08
C TYR A 136 7.61 6.64 6.45
N ALA A 137 8.30 6.20 7.49
CA ALA A 137 7.76 6.20 8.85
C ALA A 137 7.55 7.63 9.39
N GLU A 138 8.49 8.55 9.13
CA GLU A 138 8.35 9.97 9.48
C GLU A 138 7.20 10.64 8.72
N LEU A 139 7.06 10.39 7.41
CA LEU A 139 5.93 10.88 6.61
C LEU A 139 4.59 10.25 7.03
N GLY A 140 4.57 8.97 7.41
CA GLY A 140 3.36 8.29 7.89
C GLY A 140 2.93 8.70 9.31
N GLN A 141 3.84 9.29 10.09
CA GLN A 141 3.54 9.94 11.38
C GLN A 141 3.14 11.41 11.22
N MET A 142 3.37 12.00 10.04
CA MET A 142 2.89 13.34 9.73
C MET A 142 1.40 13.24 9.40
N GLU A 143 0.55 13.58 10.35
CA GLU A 143 -0.88 13.74 10.10
C GLU A 143 -1.07 14.82 9.02
N VAL A 144 -1.43 14.41 7.82
CA VAL A 144 -1.82 15.32 6.74
C VAL A 144 -3.25 15.77 7.01
N VAL A 145 -3.42 16.57 8.06
CA VAL A 145 -4.71 17.16 8.41
C VAL A 145 -5.05 18.15 7.30
N PHE A 146 -6.06 17.84 6.50
CA PHE A 146 -6.52 18.70 5.39
C PHE A 146 -7.18 19.99 5.90
N PHE A 147 -7.60 19.99 7.17
CA PHE A 147 -8.21 21.10 7.87
C PHE A 147 -7.43 21.42 9.15
N SER A 148 -7.49 22.65 9.63
CA SER A 148 -7.09 22.94 11.01
C SER A 148 -8.01 22.18 11.98
N PRO A 149 -7.56 21.75 13.16
CA PRO A 149 -8.46 21.23 14.20
C PRO A 149 -9.63 22.18 14.53
N GLU A 150 -9.41 23.49 14.35
CA GLU A 150 -10.49 24.48 14.44
C GLU A 150 -11.55 24.30 13.34
N ASP A 151 -11.14 24.04 12.10
CA ASP A 151 -12.05 23.90 10.96
C ASP A 151 -12.82 22.58 11.04
N GLU A 152 -12.17 21.49 11.46
CA GLU A 152 -12.85 20.24 11.79
C GLU A 152 -13.98 20.46 12.81
N SER A 153 -13.71 21.25 13.86
CA SER A 153 -14.74 21.62 14.86
C SER A 153 -15.88 22.48 14.28
N LYS A 154 -15.58 23.38 13.33
CA LYS A 154 -16.58 24.21 12.62
C LYS A 154 -17.47 23.35 11.72
N PHE A 155 -16.91 22.37 11.02
CA PHE A 155 -17.69 21.42 10.23
C PHE A 155 -18.58 20.55 11.11
N GLU A 156 -18.06 20.02 12.22
CA GLU A 156 -18.88 19.28 13.18
C GLU A 156 -20.06 20.08 13.71
N GLN A 157 -19.84 21.35 14.07
CA GLN A 157 -20.90 22.26 14.51
C GLN A 157 -21.91 22.51 13.38
N GLY A 158 -21.45 22.88 12.19
CA GLY A 158 -22.30 23.07 11.01
C GLY A 158 -23.17 21.85 10.66
N PHE A 159 -22.63 20.62 10.75
CA PHE A 159 -23.41 19.40 10.53
C PHE A 159 -24.42 19.12 11.65
N LYS A 160 -24.11 19.46 12.91
CA LYS A 160 -25.05 19.35 14.04
C LYS A 160 -26.19 20.35 13.88
N ASP A 161 -25.89 21.60 13.55
CA ASP A 161 -26.86 22.67 13.36
C ASP A 161 -27.77 22.39 12.15
N LEU A 162 -27.21 21.90 11.04
CA LEU A 162 -27.98 21.52 9.85
C LEU A 162 -28.93 20.34 10.14
N LYS A 163 -28.49 19.33 10.91
CA LYS A 163 -29.38 18.25 11.41
C LYS A 163 -30.47 18.75 12.35
N LEU A 164 -30.17 19.75 13.20
CA LEU A 164 -31.15 20.35 14.10
C LEU A 164 -32.18 21.17 13.32
N ALA A 165 -31.75 21.93 12.31
CA ALA A 165 -32.62 22.67 11.40
C ALA A 165 -33.51 21.73 10.59
N GLU A 166 -32.97 20.66 10.00
CA GLU A 166 -33.75 19.62 9.30
C GLU A 166 -34.80 18.98 10.24
N ARG A 167 -34.41 18.67 11.47
CA ARG A 167 -35.29 18.07 12.49
C ARG A 167 -36.31 19.05 13.09
N ALA A 168 -36.07 20.36 12.97
CA ALA A 168 -37.04 21.41 13.28
C ALA A 168 -38.04 21.58 12.14
N ALA A 169 -37.56 21.78 10.91
CA ALA A 169 -38.38 21.88 9.70
C ALA A 169 -39.29 20.66 9.52
N ARG A 170 -38.80 19.44 9.74
CA ARG A 170 -39.62 18.21 9.72
C ARG A 170 -40.67 18.15 10.82
N ARG A 171 -40.42 18.79 11.98
CA ARG A 171 -41.40 18.93 13.07
C ARG A 171 -42.47 19.97 12.73
N GLU A 172 -42.08 21.09 12.14
CA GLU A 172 -42.98 22.15 11.70
C GLU A 172 -43.86 21.71 10.52
N ALA A 173 -43.31 20.99 9.55
CA ALA A 173 -44.07 20.35 8.49
C ALA A 173 -45.11 19.36 9.07
N ARG A 174 -44.74 18.52 10.03
CA ARG A 174 -45.71 17.68 10.76
C ARG A 174 -46.77 18.51 11.50
N ARG A 175 -46.40 19.65 12.07
CA ARG A 175 -47.32 20.55 12.79
C ARG A 175 -48.27 21.28 11.83
N GLN A 176 -47.85 21.64 10.62
CA GLN A 176 -48.73 22.18 9.59
C GLN A 176 -49.69 21.10 9.04
N MET A 177 -49.20 19.88 8.81
CA MET A 177 -50.01 18.77 8.27
C MET A 177 -51.05 18.21 9.27
N TYR A 178 -50.76 18.20 10.58
CA TYR A 178 -51.60 17.54 11.59
C TYR A 178 -52.02 18.45 12.77
N GLY A 179 -51.57 19.70 12.83
CA GLY A 179 -51.77 20.58 13.99
C GLY A 179 -53.05 21.42 13.99
N GLY A 180 -54.04 21.08 13.14
CA GLY A 180 -55.25 21.86 12.93
C GLY A 180 -56.55 21.12 13.27
N SER A 181 -56.80 20.86 14.56
CA SER A 181 -58.11 21.13 15.22
C SER A 181 -58.18 20.51 16.61
N SER A 182 -58.25 21.35 17.64
CA SER A 182 -58.76 20.96 18.96
C SER A 182 -59.42 22.15 19.67
N LYS A 183 -60.49 22.70 19.07
CA LYS A 183 -61.50 23.46 19.84
C LYS A 183 -62.87 23.62 19.16
N GLN A 184 -63.85 22.96 19.77
CA GLN A 184 -65.22 23.44 20.07
C GLN A 184 -66.05 24.13 18.96
N THR A 185 -67.10 23.44 18.52
CA THR A 185 -68.35 24.04 18.01
C THR A 185 -69.52 23.51 18.84
N GLN A 186 -70.56 24.33 19.03
CA GLN A 186 -71.71 24.01 19.89
C GLN A 186 -72.77 23.15 19.18
N ILE A 187 -73.71 22.64 19.97
CA ILE A 187 -74.84 21.78 19.58
C ILE A 187 -75.88 22.59 18.81
N GLU A 188 -76.38 22.06 17.69
CA GLU A 188 -77.76 22.26 17.21
C GLU A 188 -78.18 21.05 16.34
N GLU A 189 -79.45 20.68 16.38
CA GLU A 189 -79.97 19.37 15.89
C GLU A 189 -80.54 19.45 14.46
N GLY A 190 -80.47 18.34 13.67
CA GLY A 190 -81.20 18.24 12.41
C GLY A 190 -80.76 17.13 11.42
N SER A 191 -81.50 16.01 11.39
CA SER A 191 -81.57 14.92 10.37
C SER A 191 -81.15 15.22 8.90
N GLY A 192 -80.63 14.28 8.09
CA GLY A 192 -80.24 12.86 8.29
C GLY A 192 -80.17 12.05 6.96
N VAL A 193 -79.61 10.81 7.00
CA VAL A 193 -79.73 9.69 5.99
C VAL A 193 -79.04 9.93 4.61
N ALA A 194 -78.27 9.02 3.96
CA ALA A 194 -77.97 7.57 4.12
C ALA A 194 -76.49 7.20 3.78
N ASP A 195 -76.12 5.97 4.18
CA ASP A 195 -75.23 4.92 3.59
C ASP A 195 -74.61 5.13 2.18
N GLU A 196 -73.54 4.46 1.73
CA GLU A 196 -72.74 3.31 2.22
C GLU A 196 -71.23 3.74 2.37
N GLU A 197 -70.17 2.95 2.59
CA GLU A 197 -69.90 1.49 2.67
C GLU A 197 -68.66 1.24 3.60
N THR A 198 -68.00 0.07 3.57
CA THR A 198 -66.70 -0.21 4.20
C THR A 198 -65.86 -1.24 3.42
N ALA A 199 -64.62 -0.89 3.05
CA ALA A 199 -63.64 -1.85 2.52
C ALA A 199 -62.25 -1.67 3.15
N TRP A 200 -61.72 -2.77 3.69
CA TRP A 200 -60.35 -2.88 4.23
C TRP A 200 -59.30 -3.03 3.12
N LEU A 201 -58.07 -2.56 3.34
CA LEU A 201 -56.88 -3.35 2.98
C LEU A 201 -55.65 -2.99 3.84
N LYS A 202 -54.69 -3.92 3.90
CA LYS A 202 -53.67 -4.05 4.96
C LYS A 202 -52.35 -3.32 4.69
N ASP A 203 -51.59 -3.10 5.77
CA ASP A 203 -50.15 -2.88 5.74
C ASP A 203 -49.39 -3.97 4.95
N GLY A 204 -48.30 -3.60 4.28
CA GLY A 204 -47.48 -4.53 3.49
C GLY A 204 -46.13 -3.98 3.05
N ASP A 205 -45.12 -4.19 3.88
CA ASP A 205 -43.67 -4.02 3.69
C ASP A 205 -43.17 -4.19 2.23
N SER A 206 -42.42 -3.22 1.71
CA SER A 206 -41.59 -3.37 0.50
C SER A 206 -40.23 -2.69 0.68
N ARG A 207 -39.22 -3.48 1.05
CA ARG A 207 -37.82 -3.07 1.18
C ARG A 207 -37.19 -2.92 -0.22
N PRO A 208 -36.25 -1.97 -0.42
CA PRO A 208 -35.44 -1.94 -1.63
C PRO A 208 -34.31 -2.99 -1.52
N ASP A 209 -34.50 -4.14 -2.15
CA ASP A 209 -33.49 -5.20 -2.17
C ASP A 209 -32.32 -4.93 -3.14
N ALA A 210 -31.16 -5.48 -2.77
CA ALA A 210 -29.84 -5.17 -3.27
C ALA A 210 -29.61 -5.36 -4.78
N LEU A 211 -28.83 -4.44 -5.38
CA LEU A 211 -28.14 -4.64 -6.65
C LEU A 211 -26.78 -5.33 -6.44
N HIS A 212 -26.60 -6.52 -7.00
CA HIS A 212 -25.30 -7.18 -7.14
C HIS A 212 -25.14 -7.85 -8.53
N PRO A 213 -23.90 -8.12 -8.98
CA PRO A 213 -23.52 -7.90 -10.38
C PRO A 213 -23.48 -9.17 -11.25
N GLY A 214 -23.61 -9.01 -12.58
CA GLY A 214 -23.29 -10.09 -13.51
C GLY A 214 -23.56 -9.81 -14.99
N GLN A 215 -22.48 -9.62 -15.76
CA GLN A 215 -22.31 -10.00 -17.17
C GLN A 215 -23.42 -9.69 -18.20
N LEU A 216 -23.10 -8.77 -19.14
CA LEU A 216 -23.40 -9.00 -20.55
C LEU A 216 -22.15 -8.70 -21.40
N VAL A 217 -21.80 -9.66 -22.24
CA VAL A 217 -20.74 -9.60 -23.25
C VAL A 217 -21.36 -9.10 -24.55
N PHE A 218 -20.75 -8.13 -25.23
CA PHE A 218 -20.96 -7.96 -26.68
C PHE A 218 -19.68 -7.47 -27.36
N ASN A 219 -19.34 -8.12 -28.47
CA ASN A 219 -18.25 -7.74 -29.36
C ASN A 219 -18.67 -6.57 -30.27
N PHE A 220 -17.73 -5.70 -30.61
CA PHE A 220 -17.34 -5.42 -32.00
C PHE A 220 -15.93 -4.81 -32.03
#